data_AF-A0A7S1JMS8-F1
#
_entry.id   AF-A0A7S1JMS8-F1
#
_cell.length_a   1.000
_cell.length_b   1.000
_cell.length_c   1.000
_cell.angle_alpha   90.00
_cell.angle_beta   90.00
_cell.angle_gamma   90.00
#
_symmetry.space_group_name_H-M   'P 1'
#
loop_
_entity.id
_entity.type
_entity.pdbx_description
1 polymer ?
#
loop_
_entity_poly.entity_id
_entity_poly.type
_entity_poly.pdbx_seq_one_letter_code
_entity_poly.pdbx_strand_id
1 'polypeptide(L)'
;ATALGNRTGLISGVTGAVAAVVSTYIEKKCEGHGHDAHCEYIGAEALFLSVLVASVLMFLFALLRLASLIQLVPTPVMIGFVNGLAIVIGLAQLHPFQMGPGHTWVTGKTAVFMAILCLLAMITMEFFTRVPVVGKLIPSSLVAVASSVAFEFLIVRLAFGSETLTVDDVAPLTRDKAFPLPFWIDSRYDMATATTKAKELLGSAEGRTTVITQGVTLFIVATMENLMTTEVVADLQKTPYDG
;
A
#
# COMPACT_ATOMS: atom_id res chain seq x y z
N ALA A 1 -5.04 15.19 -9.36
CA ALA A 1 -3.88 16.08 -9.57
C ALA A 1 -3.79 16.64 -10.99
N THR A 2 -4.07 15.85 -12.04
CA THR A 2 -3.95 16.32 -13.44
C THR A 2 -4.89 17.48 -13.83
N ALA A 3 -6.01 17.66 -13.11
CA ALA A 3 -6.97 18.75 -13.39
C ALA A 3 -6.92 19.93 -12.39
N LEU A 4 -6.40 19.73 -11.17
CA LEU A 4 -6.46 20.70 -10.07
C LEU A 4 -5.10 20.89 -9.36
N GLY A 5 -4.02 20.36 -9.92
CA GLY A 5 -2.68 20.41 -9.34
C GLY A 5 -1.91 21.66 -9.80
N ASN A 6 -1.13 22.24 -8.89
CA ASN A 6 -0.36 23.45 -9.16
C ASN A 6 1.07 23.19 -9.69
N ARG A 7 1.51 21.92 -9.78
CA ARG A 7 2.85 21.56 -10.28
C ARG A 7 2.81 20.47 -11.33
N THR A 8 3.40 20.79 -12.48
CA THR A 8 3.63 19.86 -13.58
C THR A 8 4.74 18.88 -13.22
N GLY A 9 4.58 17.60 -13.53
CA GLY A 9 5.58 16.56 -13.23
C GLY A 9 5.37 15.81 -11.92
N LEU A 10 4.36 16.20 -11.12
CA LEU A 10 3.96 15.42 -9.94
C LEU A 10 2.96 14.33 -10.34
N ILE A 11 3.30 13.07 -10.07
CA ILE A 11 2.40 11.93 -10.24
C ILE A 11 1.71 11.69 -8.90
N SER A 12 0.38 11.63 -8.91
CA SER A 12 -0.40 11.34 -7.70
C SER A 12 -0.98 9.93 -7.76
N GLY A 13 -0.80 9.19 -6.68
CA GLY A 13 -1.36 7.86 -6.48
C GLY A 13 -1.31 7.49 -5.00
N VAL A 14 -1.86 6.33 -4.65
CA VAL A 14 -1.62 5.74 -3.32
C VAL A 14 -0.17 5.28 -3.30
N THR A 15 0.58 5.81 -2.36
CA THR A 15 2.00 5.57 -2.20
C THR A 15 2.27 4.42 -1.23
N GLY A 16 3.49 3.90 -1.26
CA GLY A 16 3.93 2.90 -0.30
C GLY A 16 3.87 3.38 1.16
N ALA A 17 4.06 4.68 1.40
CA ALA A 17 3.99 5.25 2.75
C ALA A 17 2.59 5.19 3.34
N VAL A 18 1.59 5.66 2.59
CA VAL A 18 0.19 5.61 3.01
C VAL A 18 -0.27 4.17 3.15
N ALA A 19 0.10 3.28 2.22
CA ALA A 19 -0.24 1.86 2.29
C ALA A 19 0.37 1.16 3.53
N ALA A 20 1.63 1.46 3.87
CA ALA A 20 2.29 0.91 5.05
C ALA A 20 1.58 1.34 6.34
N VAL A 21 1.17 2.60 6.46
CA VAL A 21 0.43 3.10 7.63
C VAL A 21 -0.97 2.49 7.71
N VAL A 22 -1.68 2.43 6.59
CA VAL A 22 -2.99 1.77 6.49
C VAL A 22 -2.92 0.32 6.97
N SER A 23 -1.85 -0.41 6.62
CA SER A 23 -1.68 -1.81 7.03
C SER A 23 -1.58 -2.00 8.56
N THR A 24 -1.21 -0.96 9.31
CA THR A 24 -1.18 -1.02 10.79
C THR A 24 -2.55 -0.89 11.44
N TYR A 25 -3.58 -0.50 10.67
CA TYR A 25 -4.94 -0.29 11.16
C TYR A 25 -5.94 -1.36 10.71
N ILE A 26 -5.53 -2.27 9.81
CA ILE A 26 -6.34 -3.38 9.36
C ILE A 26 -5.76 -4.66 9.94
N GLU A 27 -6.55 -5.35 10.76
CA GLU A 27 -6.21 -6.68 11.24
C GLU A 27 -6.99 -7.73 10.46
N LYS A 28 -6.29 -8.69 9.88
CA LYS A 28 -6.92 -9.86 9.26
C LYS A 28 -7.11 -10.92 10.35
N LYS A 29 -8.34 -11.09 10.83
CA LYS A 29 -8.67 -12.13 11.80
C LYS A 29 -9.28 -13.31 11.05
N CYS A 30 -8.61 -14.46 11.12
CA CYS A 30 -9.12 -15.70 10.53
C CYS A 30 -9.61 -16.63 11.63
N GLU A 31 -10.90 -16.98 11.59
CA GLU A 31 -11.50 -17.96 12.49
C GLU A 31 -11.67 -19.29 11.73
N GLY A 32 -10.99 -20.34 12.20
CA GLY A 32 -10.96 -21.68 11.59
C GLY A 32 -9.55 -22.23 11.33
N HIS A 33 -9.46 -23.50 10.94
CA HIS A 33 -8.19 -24.16 10.54
C HIS A 33 -8.37 -24.79 9.16
N GLY A 34 -7.41 -24.60 8.26
CA GLY A 34 -7.41 -25.20 6.92
C GLY A 34 -8.07 -24.33 5.84
N HIS A 35 -8.56 -24.96 4.76
CA HIS A 35 -9.08 -24.27 3.56
C HIS A 35 -10.44 -23.57 3.79
N ASP A 36 -11.13 -23.88 4.90
CA ASP A 36 -12.43 -23.31 5.29
C ASP A 36 -12.31 -22.17 6.32
N ALA A 37 -11.12 -21.58 6.49
CA ALA A 37 -10.92 -20.48 7.42
C ALA A 37 -11.69 -19.22 6.96
N HIS A 38 -12.63 -18.76 7.78
CA HIS A 38 -13.33 -17.50 7.55
C HIS A 38 -12.43 -16.35 8.02
N CYS A 39 -11.85 -15.62 7.08
CA CYS A 39 -11.03 -14.45 7.35
C CYS A 39 -11.86 -13.16 7.20
N GLU A 40 -12.02 -12.43 8.29
CA GLU A 40 -12.62 -11.10 8.30
C GLU A 40 -11.53 -10.02 8.48
N TYR A 41 -11.62 -8.94 7.71
CA TYR A 41 -10.79 -7.77 7.89
C TYR A 41 -11.48 -6.84 8.89
N ILE A 42 -10.95 -6.79 10.11
CA ILE A 42 -11.45 -5.93 11.17
C ILE A 42 -10.78 -4.56 11.03
N GLY A 43 -11.57 -3.49 11.14
CA GLY A 43 -11.07 -2.11 11.12
C GLY A 43 -11.15 -1.43 9.75
N ALA A 44 -11.60 -2.12 8.70
CA ALA A 44 -11.78 -1.53 7.37
C ALA A 44 -12.81 -0.38 7.38
N GLU A 45 -13.89 -0.51 8.16
CA GLU A 45 -14.94 0.52 8.28
C GLU A 45 -14.44 1.76 9.03
N ALA A 46 -13.66 1.55 10.10
CA ALA A 46 -13.03 2.64 10.84
C ALA A 46 -11.99 3.36 9.96
N LEU A 47 -11.16 2.60 9.26
CA LEU A 47 -10.17 3.13 8.32
C LEU A 47 -10.82 3.97 7.22
N PHE A 48 -11.95 3.51 6.66
CA PHE A 48 -12.68 4.26 5.65
C PHE A 48 -13.11 5.64 6.15
N LEU A 49 -13.68 5.71 7.37
CA LEU A 49 -14.01 6.99 8.01
C LEU A 49 -12.75 7.83 8.28
N SER A 50 -11.66 7.20 8.71
CA SER A 50 -10.37 7.86 8.97
C SER A 50 -9.79 8.49 7.70
N VAL A 51 -9.87 7.80 6.55
CA VAL A 51 -9.45 8.34 5.24
C VAL A 51 -10.31 9.54 4.82
N LEU A 52 -11.63 9.49 5.08
CA LEU A 52 -12.51 10.63 4.85
C LEU A 52 -12.14 11.83 5.74
N VAL A 53 -11.89 11.60 7.03
CA VAL A 53 -11.40 12.64 7.95
C VAL A 53 -10.09 13.24 7.45
N ALA A 54 -9.12 12.40 7.06
CA ALA A 54 -7.86 12.86 6.50
C ALA A 54 -8.05 13.73 5.27
N SER A 55 -8.97 13.35 4.37
CA SER A 55 -9.29 14.09 3.15
C SER A 55 -9.94 15.45 3.43
N VAL A 56 -10.85 15.51 4.41
CA VAL A 56 -11.45 16.77 4.87
C VAL A 56 -10.38 17.68 5.46
N LEU A 57 -9.49 17.15 6.31
CA LEU A 57 -8.38 17.91 6.88
C LEU A 57 -7.43 18.43 5.79
N MET A 58 -7.07 17.60 4.80
CA MET A 58 -6.26 18.01 3.64
C MET A 58 -6.93 19.14 2.87
N PHE A 59 -8.23 19.03 2.61
CA PHE A 59 -8.99 20.07 1.91
C PHE A 59 -9.03 21.38 2.69
N LEU A 60 -9.29 21.33 4.01
CA LEU A 60 -9.27 22.51 4.87
C LEU A 60 -7.88 23.16 4.96
N PHE A 61 -6.82 22.36 5.09
CA PHE A 61 -5.44 22.86 5.07
C PHE A 61 -5.08 23.56 3.76
N ALA A 62 -5.53 23.00 2.63
CA ALA A 62 -5.34 23.60 1.33
C ALA A 62 -6.10 24.93 1.19
N LEU A 63 -7.38 24.97 1.61
CA LEU A 63 -8.20 26.20 1.56
C LEU A 63 -7.62 27.33 2.42
N LEU A 64 -7.15 26.99 3.62
CA LEU A 64 -6.59 27.95 4.56
C LEU A 64 -5.11 28.31 4.24
N ARG A 65 -4.52 27.73 3.18
CA ARG A 65 -3.12 27.93 2.78
C ARG A 65 -2.11 27.60 3.89
N LEU A 66 -2.43 26.62 4.74
CA LEU A 66 -1.54 26.14 5.81
C LEU A 66 -0.41 25.24 5.29
N ALA A 67 -0.33 25.00 3.98
CA ALA A 67 0.76 24.24 3.36
C ALA A 67 2.15 24.83 3.68
N SER A 68 2.23 26.16 3.84
CA SER A 68 3.46 26.85 4.26
C SER A 68 3.97 26.43 5.64
N LEU A 69 3.08 26.03 6.57
CA LEU A 69 3.50 25.57 7.90
C LEU A 69 4.19 24.21 7.86
N ILE A 70 3.80 23.33 6.93
CA ILE A 70 4.37 21.99 6.82
C ILE A 70 5.80 22.05 6.26
N GLN A 71 6.14 23.10 5.51
CA GLN A 71 7.51 23.37 5.05
C GLN A 71 8.47 23.71 6.19
N LEU A 72 7.96 24.06 7.38
CA LEU A 72 8.79 24.31 8.56
C LEU A 72 9.26 23.02 9.25
N VAL A 73 8.86 21.85 8.73
CA VAL A 73 9.31 20.56 9.25
C VAL A 73 10.82 20.41 9.02
N PRO A 74 11.63 20.23 10.08
CA PRO A 74 13.08 20.10 9.94
C PRO A 74 13.46 18.87 9.11
N THR A 75 14.47 19.01 8.23
CA THR A 75 15.04 17.89 7.45
C THR A 75 15.39 16.64 8.27
N PRO A 76 15.92 16.75 9.51
CA PRO A 76 16.17 15.57 10.34
C PRO A 76 14.92 14.72 10.61
N VAL A 77 13.74 15.35 10.74
CA VAL A 77 12.46 14.65 10.96
C VAL A 77 12.05 13.90 9.70
N MET A 78 12.20 14.51 8.53
CA MET A 78 11.89 13.87 7.24
C MET A 78 12.79 12.65 6.98
N ILE A 79 14.09 12.76 7.30
CA ILE A 79 15.03 11.63 7.21
C ILE A 79 14.63 10.50 8.17
N GLY A 80 14.28 10.84 9.42
CA GLY A 80 13.80 9.87 10.40
C GLY A 80 12.52 9.15 9.95
N PHE A 81 11.56 9.90 9.40
CA PHE A 81 10.32 9.36 8.85
C PHE A 81 10.57 8.36 7.71
N VAL A 82 11.36 8.73 6.70
CA VAL A 82 11.64 7.82 5.57
C VAL A 82 12.43 6.59 6.00
N ASN A 83 13.36 6.70 6.94
CA ASN A 83 14.09 5.55 7.48
C ASN A 83 13.16 4.59 8.24
N GLY A 84 12.27 5.13 9.08
CA GLY A 84 11.25 4.33 9.78
C GLY A 84 10.32 3.64 8.79
N LEU A 85 9.88 4.37 7.76
CA LEU A 85 9.05 3.81 6.70
C LEU A 85 9.76 2.70 5.93
N ALA A 86 11.04 2.85 5.61
CA ALA A 86 11.82 1.82 4.92
C ALA A 86 11.87 0.52 5.74
N ILE A 87 11.98 0.60 7.06
CA ILE A 87 11.92 -0.57 7.95
C ILE A 87 10.54 -1.21 7.89
N VAL A 88 9.45 -0.43 8.02
CA VAL A 88 8.08 -0.96 7.99
C VAL A 88 7.78 -1.64 6.65
N ILE A 89 8.15 -1.00 5.52
CA ILE A 89 7.99 -1.59 4.19
C ILE A 89 8.85 -2.85 4.06
N GLY A 90 10.09 -2.84 4.55
CA GLY A 90 10.99 -4.00 4.54
C GLY A 90 10.41 -5.18 5.33
N LEU A 91 9.86 -4.92 6.52
CA LEU A 91 9.16 -5.93 7.33
C LEU A 91 7.87 -6.41 6.64
N ALA A 92 7.16 -5.53 5.94
CA ALA A 92 5.97 -5.88 5.18
C ALA A 92 6.27 -6.95 4.10
N GLN A 93 7.45 -6.91 3.47
CA GLN A 93 7.88 -7.91 2.47
C GLN A 93 8.07 -9.32 3.03
N LEU A 94 8.18 -9.49 4.35
CA LEU A 94 8.30 -10.81 4.98
C LEU A 94 6.94 -11.48 5.22
N HIS A 95 5.83 -10.73 5.21
CA HIS A 95 4.49 -11.28 5.48
C HIS A 95 4.08 -12.38 4.49
N PRO A 96 4.36 -12.28 3.18
CA PRO A 96 4.07 -13.37 2.24
C PRO A 96 4.76 -14.70 2.59
N PHE A 97 5.86 -14.68 3.35
CA PHE A 97 6.56 -15.89 3.81
C PHE A 97 5.94 -16.51 5.07
N GLN A 98 4.80 -15.99 5.53
CA GLN A 98 4.05 -16.51 6.67
C GLN A 98 2.68 -17.00 6.18
N MET A 99 2.24 -18.17 6.66
CA MET A 99 0.96 -18.77 6.32
C MET A 99 0.09 -18.97 7.57
N GLY A 100 -1.23 -18.95 7.33
CA GLY A 100 -2.24 -19.31 8.32
C GLY A 100 -2.46 -18.30 9.46
N PRO A 101 -3.45 -18.56 10.32
CA PRO A 101 -3.88 -17.65 11.40
C PRO A 101 -2.85 -17.43 12.52
N GLY A 102 -1.69 -18.11 12.48
CA GLY A 102 -0.65 -18.06 13.51
C GLY A 102 0.69 -17.49 13.06
N HIS A 103 0.76 -16.83 11.89
CA HIS A 103 2.03 -16.32 11.33
C HIS A 103 3.11 -17.40 11.25
N THR A 104 2.76 -18.63 10.90
CA THR A 104 3.73 -19.72 10.84
C THR A 104 4.56 -19.56 9.57
N TRP A 105 5.88 -19.62 9.71
CA TRP A 105 6.79 -19.47 8.57
C TRP A 105 6.60 -20.61 7.57
N VAL A 106 6.57 -20.26 6.28
CA VAL A 106 6.59 -21.25 5.21
C VAL A 106 7.90 -22.03 5.30
N THR A 107 7.80 -23.36 5.26
CA THR A 107 8.95 -24.27 5.36
C THR A 107 9.03 -25.22 4.17
N GLY A 108 10.16 -25.92 4.04
CA GLY A 108 10.36 -26.92 3.00
C GLY A 108 10.60 -26.34 1.61
N LYS A 109 10.22 -27.09 0.58
CA LYS A 109 10.52 -26.79 -0.83
C LYS A 109 9.87 -25.47 -1.29
N THR A 110 8.66 -25.18 -0.83
CA THR A 110 7.94 -23.94 -1.15
C THR A 110 8.69 -22.70 -0.69
N ALA A 111 9.25 -22.71 0.53
CA ALA A 111 10.05 -21.60 1.05
C ALA A 111 11.29 -21.31 0.18
N VAL A 112 11.96 -22.37 -0.28
CA VAL A 112 13.13 -22.26 -1.16
C VAL A 112 12.74 -21.64 -2.50
N PHE A 113 11.65 -22.08 -3.13
CA PHE A 113 11.19 -21.49 -4.39
C PHE A 113 10.75 -20.03 -4.23
N MET A 114 10.08 -19.66 -3.15
CA MET A 114 9.73 -18.27 -2.85
C MET A 114 10.98 -17.39 -2.65
N ALA A 115 12.01 -17.92 -1.98
CA ALA A 115 13.29 -17.22 -1.84
C ALA A 115 14.01 -17.04 -3.20
N ILE A 116 13.97 -18.06 -4.07
CA ILE A 116 14.53 -17.99 -5.43
C ILE A 116 13.80 -16.94 -6.26
N LEU A 117 12.47 -16.90 -6.21
CA LEU A 117 11.67 -15.88 -6.90
C LEU A 117 11.99 -14.47 -6.41
N CYS A 118 12.16 -14.28 -5.10
CA CYS A 118 12.56 -13.01 -4.52
C CYS A 118 13.97 -12.59 -5.01
N LEU A 119 14.94 -13.50 -4.98
CA LEU A 119 16.29 -13.26 -5.49
C LEU A 119 16.28 -12.95 -6.99
N LEU A 120 15.48 -13.68 -7.78
CA LEU A 120 15.32 -13.44 -9.20
C LEU A 120 14.77 -12.03 -9.47
N ALA A 121 13.75 -11.60 -8.71
CA ALA A 121 13.20 -10.25 -8.83
C ALA A 121 14.24 -9.18 -8.49
N MET A 122 14.99 -9.35 -7.39
CA MET A 122 16.06 -8.42 -6.99
C MET A 122 17.19 -8.35 -8.03
N ILE A 123 17.65 -9.50 -8.54
CA ILE A 123 18.65 -9.58 -9.61
C ILE A 123 18.13 -8.89 -10.87
N THR A 124 16.87 -9.14 -11.24
CA THR A 124 16.29 -8.49 -12.43
C THR A 124 16.24 -6.98 -12.25
N MET A 125 15.83 -6.47 -11.09
CA MET A 125 15.77 -5.02 -10.85
C MET A 125 17.15 -4.36 -10.88
N GLU A 126 18.19 -4.98 -10.31
CA GLU A 126 19.54 -4.41 -10.22
C GLU A 126 20.31 -4.51 -11.55
N PHE A 127 20.21 -5.64 -12.25
CA PHE A 127 21.01 -5.89 -13.45
C PHE A 127 20.33 -5.42 -14.74
N PHE A 128 19.00 -5.43 -14.82
CA PHE A 128 18.30 -5.06 -16.06
C PHE A 128 18.49 -3.59 -16.43
N THR A 129 18.63 -2.71 -15.44
CA THR A 129 18.91 -1.27 -15.64
C THR A 129 20.28 -1.01 -16.27
N ARG A 130 21.22 -1.95 -16.16
CA ARG A 130 22.57 -1.86 -16.76
C ARG A 130 22.59 -2.26 -18.24
N VAL A 131 21.49 -2.79 -18.79
CA VAL A 131 21.39 -3.17 -20.21
C VAL A 131 21.19 -1.90 -21.05
N PRO A 132 22.17 -1.52 -21.90
CA PRO A 132 22.28 -0.14 -22.41
C PRO A 132 21.17 0.29 -23.39
N VAL A 133 20.51 -0.67 -24.06
CA VAL A 133 19.49 -0.39 -25.10
C VAL A 133 18.09 -0.76 -24.61
N VAL A 134 17.91 -1.95 -24.04
CA VAL A 134 16.59 -2.46 -23.63
C VAL A 134 16.18 -1.92 -22.25
N GLY A 135 17.13 -1.73 -21.33
CA GLY A 135 16.87 -1.27 -19.97
C GLY A 135 16.35 0.17 -19.88
N LYS A 136 16.47 0.96 -20.96
CA LYS A 136 15.94 2.32 -21.04
C LYS A 136 14.51 2.41 -21.55
N LEU A 137 14.03 1.37 -22.24
CA LEU A 137 12.71 1.36 -22.88
C LEU A 137 11.64 0.74 -21.97
N ILE A 138 12.02 -0.27 -21.19
CA ILE A 138 11.10 -1.05 -20.36
C ILE A 138 11.43 -0.85 -18.89
N PRO A 139 10.45 -0.51 -18.03
CA PRO A 139 10.66 -0.46 -16.59
C PRO A 139 11.17 -1.80 -16.05
N SER A 140 12.23 -1.77 -15.24
CA SER A 140 12.82 -2.98 -14.66
C SER A 140 11.84 -3.75 -13.78
N SER A 141 10.89 -3.06 -13.14
CA SER A 141 9.81 -3.68 -12.36
C SER A 141 8.89 -4.56 -13.21
N LEU A 142 8.55 -4.13 -14.43
CA LEU A 142 7.71 -4.92 -15.34
C LEU A 142 8.43 -6.21 -15.75
N VAL A 143 9.74 -6.12 -16.03
CA VAL A 143 10.55 -7.27 -16.42
C VAL A 143 10.72 -8.24 -15.25
N ALA A 144 10.94 -7.73 -14.04
CA ALA A 144 11.04 -8.56 -12.84
C ALA A 144 9.75 -9.35 -12.58
N VAL A 145 8.58 -8.73 -12.76
CA VAL A 145 7.29 -9.43 -12.62
C VAL A 145 7.12 -10.46 -13.73
N ALA A 146 7.34 -10.08 -14.99
CA ALA A 146 7.18 -10.98 -16.13
C ALA A 146 8.11 -12.20 -16.04
N SER A 147 9.38 -12.00 -15.66
CA SER A 147 10.36 -13.08 -15.49
C SER A 147 10.00 -14.00 -14.33
N SER A 148 9.58 -13.44 -13.18
CA SER A 148 9.16 -14.21 -12.00
C SER A 148 7.91 -15.05 -12.30
N VAL A 149 6.92 -14.48 -12.99
CA VAL A 149 5.72 -15.21 -13.42
C VAL A 149 6.08 -16.33 -14.39
N ALA A 150 6.93 -16.05 -15.39
CA ALA A 150 7.38 -17.08 -16.32
C ALA A 150 8.12 -18.22 -15.60
N PHE A 151 8.99 -17.90 -14.63
CA PHE A 151 9.72 -18.88 -13.84
C PHE A 151 8.79 -19.74 -12.98
N GLU A 152 7.84 -19.12 -12.28
CA GLU A 152 6.85 -19.83 -11.46
C GLU A 152 6.04 -20.84 -12.31
N PHE A 153 5.46 -20.39 -13.42
CA PHE A 153 4.57 -21.25 -14.21
C PHE A 153 5.31 -22.29 -15.06
N LEU A 154 6.48 -21.94 -15.64
CA LEU A 154 7.21 -22.85 -16.54
C LEU A 154 8.16 -23.79 -15.80
N ILE A 155 8.75 -23.37 -14.69
CA ILE A 155 9.77 -24.16 -13.98
C ILE A 155 9.17 -24.74 -12.71
N VAL A 156 8.66 -23.90 -11.81
CA VAL A 156 8.25 -24.37 -10.46
C VAL A 156 7.05 -25.31 -10.56
N ARG A 157 6.00 -24.90 -11.28
CA ARG A 157 4.78 -25.70 -11.44
C ARG A 157 4.94 -26.88 -12.38
N LEU A 158 5.49 -26.65 -13.57
CA LEU A 158 5.57 -27.69 -14.61
C LEU A 158 6.70 -28.71 -14.36
N ALA A 159 7.87 -28.29 -13.88
CA ALA A 159 9.03 -29.18 -13.71
C ALA A 159 9.14 -29.78 -12.30
N PHE A 160 8.73 -29.05 -11.25
CA PHE A 160 8.87 -29.50 -9.86
C PHE A 160 7.56 -29.84 -9.16
N GLY A 161 6.40 -29.56 -9.78
CA GLY A 161 5.08 -29.86 -9.23
C GLY A 161 4.80 -29.19 -7.87
N SER A 162 5.54 -28.14 -7.53
CA SER A 162 5.37 -27.36 -6.31
C SER A 162 4.59 -26.10 -6.64
N GLU A 163 3.74 -25.66 -5.71
CA GLU A 163 3.02 -24.40 -5.83
C GLU A 163 3.62 -23.38 -4.86
N THR A 164 3.93 -22.19 -5.36
CA THR A 164 4.19 -21.03 -4.48
C THR A 164 2.93 -20.20 -4.32
N LEU A 165 2.90 -19.39 -3.26
CA LEU A 165 1.80 -18.49 -2.99
C LEU A 165 1.70 -17.44 -4.09
N THR A 166 0.53 -17.34 -4.69
CA THR A 166 0.18 -16.33 -5.68
C THR A 166 -0.76 -15.30 -5.10
N VAL A 167 -0.88 -14.16 -5.78
CA VAL A 167 -1.79 -13.09 -5.36
C VAL A 167 -3.24 -13.57 -5.32
N ASP A 168 -3.61 -14.53 -6.17
CA ASP A 168 -4.96 -15.11 -6.21
C ASP A 168 -5.32 -15.86 -4.91
N ASP A 169 -4.31 -16.45 -4.24
CA ASP A 169 -4.50 -17.17 -2.96
C ASP A 169 -4.79 -16.21 -1.80
N VAL A 170 -4.35 -14.95 -1.91
CA VAL A 170 -4.57 -13.90 -0.91
C VAL A 170 -5.83 -13.09 -1.21
N ALA A 171 -6.10 -12.85 -2.49
CA ALA A 171 -7.26 -12.11 -2.98
C ALA A 171 -7.74 -12.67 -4.33
N PRO A 172 -8.88 -13.40 -4.37
CA PRO A 172 -9.32 -14.07 -5.58
C PRO A 172 -9.67 -13.06 -6.68
N LEU A 173 -8.96 -13.16 -7.80
CA LEU A 173 -9.07 -12.30 -8.97
C LEU A 173 -10.19 -12.81 -9.90
N THR A 174 -11.45 -12.55 -9.53
CA THR A 174 -12.61 -12.93 -10.35
C THR A 174 -12.83 -11.92 -11.49
N ARG A 175 -13.22 -12.39 -12.70
CA ARG A 175 -13.54 -11.50 -13.85
C ARG A 175 -14.59 -10.45 -13.53
N ASP A 176 -15.54 -10.81 -12.67
CA ASP A 176 -16.62 -9.95 -12.18
C ASP A 176 -16.10 -8.76 -11.33
N LYS A 177 -14.84 -8.85 -10.86
CA LYS A 177 -14.15 -7.86 -10.02
C LYS A 177 -13.04 -7.12 -10.77
N ALA A 178 -12.91 -7.33 -12.09
CA ALA A 178 -11.87 -6.70 -12.90
C ALA A 178 -12.04 -5.17 -12.98
N PHE A 179 -13.26 -4.67 -12.81
CA PHE A 179 -13.54 -3.25 -12.74
C PHE A 179 -13.80 -2.83 -11.28
N PRO A 180 -13.15 -1.77 -10.77
CA PRO A 180 -13.43 -1.27 -9.44
C PRO A 180 -14.85 -0.71 -9.42
N LEU A 181 -15.78 -1.48 -8.87
CA LEU A 181 -17.10 -0.97 -8.54
C LEU A 181 -16.97 -0.05 -7.34
N PRO A 182 -17.65 1.11 -7.34
CA PRO A 182 -17.75 1.90 -6.16
C PRO A 182 -18.31 1.07 -5.00
N PHE A 183 -17.74 1.24 -3.81
CA PHE A 183 -18.07 0.40 -2.66
C PHE A 183 -19.57 0.39 -2.32
N TRP A 184 -20.30 1.46 -2.66
CA TRP A 184 -21.75 1.58 -2.45
C TRP A 184 -22.63 0.77 -3.41
N ILE A 185 -22.05 0.19 -4.46
CA ILE A 185 -22.74 -0.66 -5.45
C ILE A 185 -22.39 -2.14 -5.23
N ASP A 186 -21.27 -2.40 -4.55
CA ASP A 186 -20.76 -3.76 -4.33
C ASP A 186 -21.57 -4.47 -3.24
N SER A 187 -22.22 -5.57 -3.60
CA SER A 187 -23.05 -6.37 -2.69
C SER A 187 -22.28 -7.00 -1.51
N ARG A 188 -20.94 -6.98 -1.55
CA ARG A 188 -20.07 -7.40 -0.42
C ARG A 188 -20.07 -6.39 0.71
N TYR A 189 -20.28 -5.12 0.39
CA TYR A 189 -20.39 -4.06 1.37
C TYR A 189 -21.87 -3.70 1.50
N ASP A 190 -22.55 -4.31 2.46
CA ASP A 190 -23.90 -3.87 2.80
C ASP A 190 -23.84 -2.47 3.40
N MET A 191 -24.26 -1.47 2.62
CA MET A 191 -24.28 -0.07 3.04
C MET A 191 -25.15 0.15 4.28
N ALA A 192 -26.20 -0.66 4.50
CA ALA A 192 -27.03 -0.55 5.69
C ALA A 192 -26.23 -0.97 6.94
N THR A 193 -25.54 -2.11 6.87
CA THR A 193 -24.62 -2.57 7.92
C THR A 193 -23.44 -1.62 8.11
N ALA A 194 -22.81 -1.15 7.03
CA ALA A 194 -21.68 -0.22 7.10
C ALA A 194 -22.07 1.13 7.72
N THR A 195 -23.24 1.67 7.36
CA THR A 195 -23.77 2.91 7.94
C THR A 195 -24.10 2.73 9.43
N THR A 196 -24.64 1.57 9.80
CA THR A 196 -24.97 1.27 11.20
C THR A 196 -23.70 1.13 12.04
N LYS A 197 -22.72 0.35 11.58
CA LYS A 197 -21.39 0.24 12.20
C LYS A 197 -20.68 1.59 12.28
N ALA A 198 -20.75 2.41 11.23
CA ALA A 198 -20.19 3.76 11.25
C ALA A 198 -20.86 4.65 12.31
N LYS A 199 -22.18 4.57 12.44
CA LYS A 199 -22.94 5.32 13.46
C LYS A 199 -22.63 4.83 14.87
N GLU A 200 -22.43 3.52 15.05
CA GLU A 200 -22.02 2.92 16.31
C GLU A 200 -20.60 3.35 16.71
N LEU A 201 -19.65 3.27 15.77
CA LEU A 201 -18.26 3.73 15.95
C LEU A 201 -18.21 5.22 16.31
N LEU A 202 -19.00 6.07 15.64
CA LEU A 202 -19.08 7.50 15.94
C LEU A 202 -19.89 7.79 17.22
N GLY A 203 -20.79 6.90 17.62
CA GLY A 203 -21.54 7.00 18.87
C GLY A 203 -20.67 6.73 20.10
N SER A 204 -19.77 5.75 20.00
CA SER A 204 -18.80 5.42 21.04
C SER A 204 -17.71 6.49 21.18
N ALA A 205 -17.38 6.88 22.40
CA ALA A 205 -16.30 7.82 22.67
C ALA A 205 -14.94 7.29 22.17
N GLU A 206 -14.70 5.99 22.37
CA GLU A 206 -13.50 5.29 21.96
C GLU A 206 -13.40 5.17 20.43
N GLY A 207 -14.52 4.85 19.76
CA GLY A 207 -14.57 4.77 18.30
C GLY A 207 -14.30 6.12 17.63
N ARG A 208 -14.84 7.23 18.17
CA ARG A 208 -14.51 8.58 17.69
C ARG A 208 -13.03 8.89 17.83
N THR A 209 -12.43 8.61 18.99
CA THR A 209 -11.01 8.89 19.21
C THR A 209 -10.13 8.07 18.27
N THR A 210 -10.49 6.82 17.99
CA THR A 210 -9.79 5.97 17.03
C THR A 210 -9.84 6.54 15.62
N VAL A 211 -11.05 6.86 15.12
CA VAL A 211 -11.22 7.42 13.76
C VAL A 211 -10.50 8.77 13.60
N ILE A 212 -10.60 9.64 14.60
CA ILE A 212 -9.92 10.95 14.56
C ILE A 212 -8.40 10.77 14.59
N THR A 213 -7.88 9.93 15.48
CA THR A 213 -6.42 9.74 15.63
C THR A 213 -5.82 9.09 14.38
N GLN A 214 -6.49 8.07 13.83
CA GLN A 214 -6.10 7.44 12.57
C GLN A 214 -6.19 8.45 11.42
N GLY A 215 -7.27 9.21 11.31
CA GLY A 215 -7.46 10.22 10.27
C GLY A 215 -6.42 11.34 10.31
N VAL A 216 -6.09 11.84 11.50
CA VAL A 216 -5.02 12.83 11.70
C VAL A 216 -3.65 12.24 11.33
N THR A 217 -3.39 10.98 11.71
CA THR A 217 -2.12 10.32 11.36
C THR A 217 -1.97 10.15 9.85
N LEU A 218 -3.03 9.69 9.17
CA LEU A 218 -3.06 9.57 7.71
C LEU A 218 -2.91 10.93 7.02
N PHE A 219 -3.54 11.98 7.57
CA PHE A 219 -3.38 13.35 7.10
C PHE A 219 -1.91 13.82 7.18
N ILE A 220 -1.26 13.61 8.33
CA ILE A 220 0.16 13.99 8.52
C ILE A 220 1.05 13.24 7.53
N VAL A 221 0.89 11.92 7.41
CA VAL A 221 1.69 11.08 6.52
C VAL A 221 1.52 11.50 5.06
N ALA A 222 0.27 11.67 4.59
CA ALA A 222 -0.02 12.06 3.23
C ALA A 222 0.52 13.46 2.89
N THR A 223 0.44 14.41 3.83
CA THR A 223 0.96 15.76 3.63
C THR A 223 2.48 15.82 3.64
N MET A 224 3.13 15.10 4.55
CA MET A 224 4.60 14.98 4.60
C MET A 224 5.15 14.36 3.31
N GLU A 225 4.54 13.29 2.84
CA GLU A 225 4.99 12.64 1.61
C GLU A 225 4.79 13.52 0.38
N ASN A 226 3.66 14.22 0.30
CA ASN A 226 3.43 15.18 -0.77
C ASN A 226 4.46 16.30 -0.72
N LEU A 227 4.82 16.81 0.46
CA LEU A 227 5.88 17.81 0.61
C LEU A 227 7.22 17.27 0.08
N MET A 228 7.67 16.11 0.57
CA MET A 228 8.95 15.52 0.16
C MET A 228 8.99 15.28 -1.36
N THR A 229 7.89 14.80 -1.93
CA THR A 229 7.76 14.61 -3.38
C THR A 229 7.84 15.95 -4.12
N THR A 230 7.19 17.00 -3.61
CA THR A 230 7.26 18.33 -4.23
C THR A 230 8.65 18.95 -4.15
N GLU A 231 9.38 18.77 -3.05
CA GLU A 231 10.76 19.27 -2.90
C GLU A 231 11.71 18.56 -3.87
N VAL A 232 11.62 17.23 -3.96
CA VAL A 232 12.43 16.45 -4.91
C VAL A 232 12.12 16.84 -6.36
N VAL A 233 10.84 17.00 -6.71
CA VAL A 233 10.45 17.45 -8.05
C VAL A 233 10.92 18.88 -8.33
N ALA A 234 10.86 19.77 -7.34
CA ALA A 234 11.36 21.14 -7.47
C ALA A 234 12.87 21.18 -7.75
N ASP A 235 13.64 20.37 -7.02
CA ASP A 235 15.08 20.25 -7.20
C ASP A 235 15.44 19.72 -8.59
N LEU A 236 14.72 18.71 -9.07
CA LEU A 236 14.88 18.16 -10.43
C LEU A 236 14.53 19.17 -11.53
N GLN A 237 13.53 20.03 -11.31
CA GLN A 237 13.06 21.01 -12.29
C GLN A 237 13.84 22.33 -12.26
N LYS A 238 14.66 22.58 -11.23
CA LYS A 238 15.37 23.86 -11.01
C LYS A 238 14.44 25.09 -11.02
N THR A 239 13.16 24.91 -10.71
CA THR A 239 12.17 26.00 -10.62
C THR A 239 12.01 26.42 -9.15
N PRO A 240 11.90 27.72 -8.86
CA PRO A 240 11.76 28.19 -7.48
C PRO A 240 10.47 27.68 -6.83
N TYR A 241 10.52 27.55 -5.50
CA TYR A 241 9.41 27.07 -4.70
C TYR A 241 8.41 28.21 -4.46
N ASP A 242 7.30 28.21 -5.19
CA ASP A 242 6.16 29.08 -4.86
C ASP A 242 5.28 28.34 -3.84
N GLY A 243 5.20 28.91 -2.63
CA GLY A 243 4.47 28.38 -1.48
C GLY A 243 2.97 28.52 -1.54
#